data_AF-A0A9E1UBP3-F1
#
_entry.id   AF-A0A9E1UBP3-F1
#
_cell.length_a   1.000
_cell.length_b   1.000
_cell.length_c   1.000
_cell.angle_alpha   90.00
_cell.angle_beta   90.00
_cell.angle_gamma   90.00
#
_symmetry.space_group_name_H-M   'P 1'
#
loop_
_entity.id
_entity.type
_entity.pdbx_description
1 polymer ?
#
loop_
_entity_poly.entity_id
_entity_poly.type
_entity_poly.pdbx_seq_one_letter_code
_entity_poly.pdbx_strand_id
1 'polypeptide(L)'
;PVISIQNAGLYEAGDALRGLALGIGLPLVMFIGYRGHNRKGDTPDSAATFLEPYLHMWRVDYFVVESDEDLDRVPLAFELAAKTNQPVAVAIGTEYAKSDKATGAVQGGPQ
;
A
#
# COMPACT_ATOMS: atom_id res chain seq x y z
N PRO A 1 -10.90 -0.24 -11.82
CA PRO A 1 -10.42 1.15 -11.69
C PRO A 1 -9.28 1.23 -10.68
N VAL A 2 -8.43 2.24 -10.74
CA VAL A 2 -7.30 2.39 -9.82
C VAL A 2 -7.14 3.82 -9.35
N ILE A 3 -6.79 4.02 -8.09
CA ILE A 3 -6.30 5.29 -7.55
C ILE A 3 -4.97 5.08 -6.82
N SER A 4 -4.18 6.15 -6.74
CA SER A 4 -3.00 6.24 -5.88
C SER A 4 -3.19 7.42 -4.93
N ILE A 5 -3.02 7.19 -3.63
CA ILE A 5 -3.31 8.16 -2.57
C ILE A 5 -2.34 7.96 -1.41
N GLN A 6 -2.05 9.00 -0.62
CA GLN A 6 -1.35 8.83 0.66
C GLN A 6 -2.36 8.52 1.77
N ASN A 7 -1.93 7.84 2.83
CA ASN A 7 -2.75 7.55 4.01
C ASN A 7 -3.49 8.78 4.55
N ALA A 8 -2.85 9.95 4.65
CA ALA A 8 -3.54 11.18 5.06
C ALA A 8 -4.69 11.60 4.12
N GLY A 9 -4.47 11.53 2.80
CA GLY A 9 -5.50 11.87 1.82
C GLY A 9 -6.68 10.90 1.86
N LEU A 10 -6.42 9.62 2.18
CA LEU A 10 -7.49 8.63 2.35
C LEU A 10 -8.38 8.95 3.55
N TYR A 11 -7.81 9.43 4.66
CA TYR A 11 -8.58 9.78 5.85
C TYR A 11 -9.61 10.87 5.56
N GLU A 12 -9.18 11.90 4.83
CA GLU A 12 -10.05 13.00 4.40
C GLU A 12 -11.07 12.57 3.33
N ALA A 13 -10.74 11.54 2.53
CA ALA A 13 -11.61 11.00 1.50
C ALA A 13 -12.66 9.99 2.01
N GLY A 14 -12.84 9.87 3.33
CA GLY A 14 -13.71 8.85 3.94
C GLY A 14 -15.16 8.87 3.45
N ASP A 15 -15.74 10.04 3.18
CA ASP A 15 -17.11 10.10 2.67
C ASP A 15 -17.22 9.59 1.23
N ALA A 16 -16.21 9.85 0.40
CA ALA A 16 -16.13 9.29 -0.95
C ALA A 16 -15.90 7.78 -0.94
N LEU A 17 -15.05 7.27 -0.03
CA LEU A 17 -14.85 5.84 0.20
C LEU A 17 -16.19 5.17 0.58
N ARG A 18 -16.92 5.74 1.53
CA ARG A 18 -18.23 5.24 1.97
C ARG A 18 -19.29 5.28 0.87
N GLY A 19 -19.43 6.42 0.20
CA GLY A 19 -20.52 6.65 -0.75
C GLY A 19 -20.30 5.98 -2.09
N LEU A 20 -19.10 6.13 -2.66
CA LEU A 20 -18.79 5.70 -4.02
C LEU A 20 -18.09 4.35 -4.08
N ALA A 21 -17.13 4.08 -3.20
CA ALA A 21 -16.44 2.79 -3.30
C ALA A 21 -17.28 1.67 -2.67
N LEU A 22 -17.71 1.86 -1.42
CA LEU A 22 -18.50 0.88 -0.68
C LEU A 22 -19.99 0.92 -1.06
N GLY A 23 -20.59 2.11 -1.12
CA GLY A 23 -22.04 2.28 -1.28
C GLY A 23 -22.60 1.80 -2.63
N ILE A 24 -21.91 2.06 -3.73
CA ILE A 24 -22.31 1.59 -5.08
C ILE A 24 -21.58 0.32 -5.53
N GLY A 25 -20.68 -0.22 -4.69
CA GLY A 25 -19.91 -1.43 -4.99
C GLY A 25 -18.93 -1.25 -6.16
N LEU A 26 -18.10 -0.21 -6.13
CA LEU A 26 -17.11 0.00 -7.18
C LEU A 26 -15.90 -0.94 -6.95
N PRO A 27 -15.52 -1.79 -7.93
CA PRO A 27 -14.31 -2.62 -7.84
C PRO A 27 -13.05 -1.76 -8.02
N LEU A 28 -12.66 -1.09 -6.94
CA LEU A 28 -11.59 -0.08 -6.89
C LEU A 28 -10.35 -0.64 -6.19
N VAL A 29 -9.21 -0.65 -6.88
CA VAL A 29 -7.92 -0.89 -6.22
C VAL A 29 -7.31 0.44 -5.80
N MET A 30 -6.99 0.57 -4.52
CA MET A 30 -6.39 1.77 -3.93
C MET A 30 -4.94 1.50 -3.55
N PHE A 31 -3.99 2.04 -4.32
CA PHE A 31 -2.60 2.06 -3.89
C PHE A 31 -2.41 3.17 -2.87
N ILE A 32 -2.06 2.79 -1.65
CA ILE A 32 -1.93 3.72 -0.54
C ILE A 32 -0.46 3.83 -0.18
N GLY A 33 0.12 5.02 -0.31
CA GLY A 33 1.42 5.32 0.27
C GLY A 33 1.32 5.16 1.79
N TYR A 34 1.99 4.15 2.34
CA TYR A 34 1.95 3.86 3.76
C TYR A 34 3.04 4.69 4.47
N ARG A 35 2.90 6.02 4.44
CA ARG A 35 3.86 6.96 5.04
C ARG A 35 4.05 6.66 6.52
N GLY A 36 5.31 6.58 6.95
CA GLY A 36 5.69 6.31 8.32
C GLY A 36 5.54 4.85 8.73
N HIS A 37 5.18 3.94 7.81
CA HIS A 37 5.14 2.51 8.12
C HIS A 37 6.51 1.99 8.54
N ASN A 38 6.53 1.23 9.63
CA ASN A 38 7.69 0.44 9.99
C ASN A 38 7.26 -0.92 10.54
N ARG A 39 8.04 -1.96 10.21
CA ARG A 39 7.71 -3.34 10.60
C ARG A 39 7.70 -3.57 12.11
N LYS A 40 8.34 -2.67 12.88
CA LYS A 40 8.46 -2.74 14.34
C LYS A 40 7.29 -2.09 15.08
N GLY A 41 6.43 -1.34 14.38
CA GLY A 41 5.33 -0.58 14.96
C GLY A 41 5.76 0.62 15.82
N ASP A 42 7.05 0.97 15.85
CA ASP A 42 7.63 2.04 16.68
C ASP A 42 7.80 3.36 15.89
N THR A 43 6.81 3.71 15.08
CA THR A 43 6.87 4.90 14.23
C THR A 43 6.44 6.16 14.99
N PRO A 44 7.19 7.28 14.86
CA PRO A 44 6.75 8.57 15.40
C PRO A 44 5.62 9.20 14.58
N ASP A 45 5.33 8.67 13.39
CA ASP A 45 4.30 9.18 12.50
C ASP A 45 2.93 8.57 12.85
N SER A 46 2.09 9.35 13.51
CA SER A 46 0.74 8.93 13.88
C SER A 46 -0.12 8.54 12.67
N ALA A 47 0.15 9.09 11.47
CA ALA A 47 -0.62 8.69 10.29
C ALA A 47 -0.42 7.21 9.94
N ALA A 48 0.73 6.62 10.29
CA ALA A 48 1.00 5.22 10.02
C ALA A 48 0.22 4.29 10.97
N THR A 49 0.06 4.67 12.23
CA THR A 49 -0.63 3.84 13.22
C THR A 49 -2.13 3.73 12.97
N PHE A 50 -2.71 4.65 12.19
CA PHE A 50 -4.15 4.66 11.89
C PHE A 50 -4.55 3.95 10.60
N LEU A 51 -3.63 3.63 9.68
CA LEU A 51 -4.04 3.16 8.35
C LEU A 51 -4.78 1.81 8.42
N GLU A 52 -4.17 0.80 9.02
CA GLU A 52 -4.79 -0.51 9.16
C GLU A 52 -6.08 -0.46 10.01
N PRO A 53 -6.13 0.20 11.19
CA PRO A 53 -7.38 0.41 11.91
C PRO A 53 -8.47 1.10 11.09
N TYR A 54 -8.11 2.09 10.28
CA TYR A 54 -9.04 2.82 9.41
C TYR A 54 -9.63 1.89 8.35
N LEU A 55 -8.78 1.13 7.64
CA LEU A 55 -9.23 0.15 6.63
C LEU A 55 -10.12 -0.92 7.25
N HIS A 56 -9.77 -1.42 8.44
CA HIS A 56 -10.59 -2.38 9.18
C HIS A 56 -11.95 -1.80 9.59
N MET A 57 -12.01 -0.56 10.06
CA MET A 57 -13.26 0.11 10.41
C MET A 57 -14.21 0.17 9.20
N TRP A 58 -13.69 0.46 8.02
CA TRP A 58 -14.45 0.49 6.77
C TRP A 58 -14.70 -0.88 6.13
N ARG A 59 -14.14 -1.95 6.72
CA ARG A 59 -14.18 -3.33 6.17
C ARG A 59 -13.59 -3.40 4.76
N VAL A 60 -12.53 -2.65 4.51
CA VAL A 60 -11.76 -2.69 3.27
C VAL A 60 -10.66 -3.73 3.43
N ASP A 61 -10.70 -4.77 2.60
CA ASP A 61 -9.61 -5.74 2.53
C ASP A 61 -8.34 -5.06 2.01
N TYR A 62 -7.18 -5.47 2.53
CA TYR A 62 -5.92 -4.87 2.13
C TYR A 62 -4.75 -5.84 2.13
N PHE A 63 -3.76 -5.51 1.31
CA PHE A 63 -2.45 -6.13 1.29
C PHE A 63 -1.39 -5.09 1.62
N VAL A 64 -0.40 -5.44 2.43
CA VAL A 64 0.80 -4.62 2.61
C VAL A 64 1.85 -5.09 1.61
N VAL A 65 2.58 -4.19 0.97
CA VAL A 65 3.70 -4.48 0.05
C VAL A 65 4.91 -3.73 0.58
N GLU A 66 5.88 -4.44 1.13
CA GLU A 66 7.10 -3.86 1.72
C GLU A 66 8.34 -4.14 0.84
N SER A 67 8.24 -5.09 -0.09
CA SER A 67 9.37 -5.58 -0.88
C SER A 67 8.93 -6.16 -2.21
N ASP A 68 9.89 -6.42 -3.11
CA ASP A 68 9.64 -7.00 -4.42
C ASP A 68 9.02 -8.41 -4.32
N GLU A 69 9.31 -9.13 -3.23
CA GLU A 69 8.74 -10.45 -2.93
C GLU A 69 7.21 -10.41 -2.68
N ASP A 70 6.65 -9.23 -2.37
CA ASP A 70 5.23 -9.05 -2.07
C ASP A 70 4.41 -8.62 -3.32
N LEU A 71 5.04 -8.47 -4.49
CA LEU A 71 4.40 -7.95 -5.69
C LEU A 71 3.29 -8.86 -6.24
N ASP A 72 3.29 -10.14 -5.87
CA ASP A 72 2.23 -11.11 -6.19
C ASP A 72 0.87 -10.74 -5.57
N ARG A 73 0.87 -9.91 -4.52
CA ARG A 73 -0.35 -9.39 -3.88
C ARG A 73 -1.12 -8.41 -4.74
N VAL A 74 -0.47 -7.75 -5.70
CA VAL A 74 -1.12 -6.75 -6.55
C VAL A 74 -2.19 -7.40 -7.45
N PRO A 75 -1.90 -8.45 -8.24
CA PRO A 75 -2.92 -9.19 -8.98
C PRO A 75 -4.07 -9.68 -8.08
N LEU A 76 -3.77 -10.20 -6.89
CA LEU A 76 -4.77 -10.69 -5.94
C LEU A 76 -5.74 -9.56 -5.50
N ALA A 77 -5.24 -8.34 -5.32
CA ALA A 77 -6.08 -7.19 -5.00
C ALA A 77 -7.08 -6.86 -6.12
N PHE A 78 -6.64 -6.91 -7.38
CA PHE A 78 -7.52 -6.69 -8.53
C PHE A 78 -8.57 -7.80 -8.66
N GLU A 79 -8.16 -9.06 -8.51
CA GLU A 79 -9.07 -10.21 -8.55
C GLU A 79 -10.12 -10.12 -7.43
N LEU A 80 -9.70 -9.79 -6.21
CA LEU A 80 -10.60 -9.65 -5.08
C LEU A 80 -11.59 -8.51 -5.30
N ALA A 81 -11.11 -7.32 -5.69
CA ALA A 81 -11.97 -6.17 -5.95
C ALA A 81 -13.03 -6.47 -7.03
N ALA A 82 -12.62 -7.12 -8.12
CA ALA A 82 -13.51 -7.51 -9.20
C ALA A 82 -14.53 -8.57 -8.77
N LYS A 83 -14.11 -9.55 -7.96
CA LYS A 83 -14.97 -10.62 -7.47
C LYS A 83 -16.03 -10.13 -6.48
N THR A 84 -15.67 -9.18 -5.62
CA THR A 84 -16.54 -8.70 -4.53
C THR A 84 -17.32 -7.46 -4.89
N ASN A 85 -16.95 -6.75 -5.97
CA ASN A 85 -17.43 -5.40 -6.27
C ASN A 85 -17.22 -4.48 -5.06
N GLN A 86 -16.03 -4.54 -4.46
CA GLN A 86 -15.66 -3.72 -3.30
C GLN A 86 -14.29 -3.10 -3.52
N PRO A 87 -13.97 -1.99 -2.82
CA PRO A 87 -12.62 -1.48 -2.79
C PRO A 87 -11.67 -2.46 -2.10
N VAL A 88 -10.43 -2.53 -2.60
CA VAL A 88 -9.33 -3.26 -1.99
C VAL A 88 -8.10 -2.35 -1.95
N ALA A 89 -7.42 -2.32 -0.81
CA ALA A 89 -6.24 -1.51 -0.61
C ALA A 89 -4.95 -2.30 -0.85
N VAL A 90 -3.95 -1.62 -1.41
CA VAL A 90 -2.56 -2.07 -1.47
C VAL A 90 -1.72 -1.01 -0.77
N ALA A 91 -1.37 -1.27 0.49
CA ALA A 91 -0.58 -0.37 1.31
C ALA A 91 0.91 -0.58 1.01
N ILE A 92 1.55 0.41 0.39
CA ILE A 92 2.96 0.35 -0.01
C ILE A 92 3.81 0.87 1.16
N GLY A 93 4.41 -0.08 1.88
CA GLY A 93 5.17 0.13 3.10
C GLY A 93 6.66 0.12 2.85
N THR A 94 7.19 1.10 2.11
CA THR A 94 8.63 1.38 2.10
C THR A 94 8.88 2.81 1.66
N GLU A 95 9.37 3.65 2.56
CA GLU A 95 10.33 4.68 2.14
C GLU A 95 11.59 3.93 1.73
N TYR A 96 11.90 3.92 0.43
CA TYR A 96 13.18 3.51 -0.15
C TYR A 96 13.85 2.36 0.63
N ALA A 97 13.58 1.11 0.25
CA ALA A 97 14.60 0.09 0.38
C ALA A 97 15.88 0.73 -0.16
N LYS A 98 16.82 1.08 0.74
CA LYS A 98 18.15 1.51 0.33
C LYS A 98 18.57 0.45 -0.68
N SER A 99 18.82 0.87 -1.91
CA SER A 99 19.46 0.02 -2.89
C SER A 99 20.82 -0.34 -2.30
N ASP A 100 20.87 -1.45 -1.57
CA ASP A 100 22.10 -1.91 -0.95
C ASP A 100 23.01 -2.39 -2.07
N LYS A 101 23.95 -1.51 -2.42
CA LYS A 101 25.26 -1.77 -3.01
C LYS A 101 25.27 -2.57 -4.31
N ALA A 102 25.38 -1.83 -5.42
CA ALA A 102 26.28 -2.25 -6.50
C ALA A 102 27.75 -2.09 -6.04
N THR A 103 28.20 -2.94 -5.11
CA THR A 103 29.63 -3.25 -4.98
C THR A 103 29.96 -4.24 -6.10
N GLY A 104 30.06 -3.72 -7.31
CA GLY A 104 30.65 -4.44 -8.45
C GLY A 104 32.16 -4.29 -8.39
N ALA A 105 32.84 -5.34 -7.95
CA ALA A 105 34.27 -5.49 -8.03
C ALA A 105 34.77 -5.18 -9.45
N VAL A 106 35.78 -4.32 -9.58
CA VAL A 106 36.66 -4.33 -10.76
C VAL A 106 37.96 -4.95 -10.29
N GLN A 107 38.03 -6.28 -10.42
CA GLN A 107 39.27 -6.97 -10.70
C GLN A 107 39.75 -6.52 -12.09
N GLY A 108 40.98 -6.04 -12.17
CA GLY A 108 41.63 -5.74 -13.44
C GLY A 108 43.01 -5.10 -13.24
N GLY A 109 44.04 -5.91 -13.03
CA GLY A 109 45.34 -5.60 -13.64
C GLY A 109 45.26 -5.84 -15.17
N PRO A 110 46.31 -5.61 -15.99
CA PRO A 110 47.69 -5.27 -15.65
C PRO A 110 48.24 -4.03 -16.40
N GLN A 111 49.27 -3.39 -15.84
CA GLN A 111 50.58 -3.09 -16.47
C GLN A 111 51.47 -2.33 -15.48
#